data_AF-A0A161UA12-F1
#
_entry.id   AF-A0A161UA12-F1
#
_cell.length_a   1.000
_cell.length_b   1.000
_cell.length_c   1.000
_cell.angle_alpha   90.00
_cell.angle_beta   90.00
_cell.angle_gamma   90.00
#
_symmetry.space_group_name_H-M   'P 1'
#
loop_
_entity.id
_entity.type
_entity.pdbx_description
1 polymer ?
#
loop_
_entity_poly.entity_id
_entity_poly.type
_entity_poly.pdbx_seq_one_letter_code
_entity_poly.pdbx_strand_id
1 'polypeptide(L)'
;MACGRIGLSFDYLYDLTSRQFSNIQDGWNANQELQTKTSWEQTRMLYDAVIRPHLKDKNKSARDLLPFPWDDHGLQICDNEVQICDNEELSFEDMEARWKEIDKMVSEEDCGA
;
A
#
# COMPACT_ATOMS: atom_id res chain seq x y z
N MET A 1 -0.45 26.81 -3.05
CA MET A 1 0.85 26.14 -3.19
C MET A 1 0.89 24.93 -2.28
N ALA A 2 1.50 23.83 -2.72
CA ALA A 2 1.59 22.58 -1.93
C ALA A 2 2.34 22.75 -0.60
N CYS A 3 3.21 23.76 -0.48
CA CYS A 3 4.07 24.01 0.68
C CYS A 3 3.28 24.26 1.97
N GLY A 4 2.15 24.98 1.90
CA GLY A 4 1.30 25.22 3.07
C GLY A 4 0.56 23.96 3.57
N ARG A 5 0.32 22.99 2.68
CA ARG A 5 -0.34 21.73 3.04
C ARG A 5 0.63 20.70 3.60
N ILE A 6 1.86 20.66 3.08
CA ILE A 6 2.94 19.80 3.56
C ILE A 6 3.57 20.38 4.85
N GLY A 7 3.51 21.69 5.04
CA GLY A 7 4.11 22.38 6.20
C GLY A 7 5.57 22.77 5.98
N LEU A 8 5.98 23.01 4.73
CA LEU A 8 7.34 23.47 4.39
C LEU A 8 7.45 24.99 4.49
N SER A 9 8.56 25.48 5.03
CA SER A 9 8.89 26.91 4.98
C SER A 9 9.26 27.33 3.57
N PHE A 10 9.10 28.63 3.26
CA PHE A 10 9.43 29.16 1.95
C PHE A 10 10.93 29.08 1.65
N ASP A 11 11.79 29.38 2.62
CA ASP A 11 13.25 29.32 2.43
C ASP A 11 13.70 27.90 2.10
N TYR A 12 13.17 26.91 2.82
CA TYR A 12 13.49 25.50 2.58
C TYR A 12 13.02 25.01 1.21
N LEU A 13 11.89 25.51 0.70
CA LEU A 13 11.42 25.15 -0.64
C LEU A 13 12.43 25.58 -1.72
N TYR A 14 12.98 26.79 -1.61
CA TYR A 14 13.92 27.32 -2.60
C TYR A 14 15.29 26.63 -2.55
N ASP A 15 15.64 26.05 -1.40
CA ASP A 15 16.87 25.25 -1.24
C ASP A 15 16.73 23.82 -1.81
N LEU A 16 15.51 23.35 -2.06
CA LEU A 16 15.26 22.00 -2.58
C LEU A 16 15.40 21.94 -4.10
N THR A 17 15.98 20.84 -4.57
CA THR A 17 15.87 20.45 -5.98
C THR A 17 14.45 19.96 -6.29
N SER A 18 14.01 20.12 -7.54
CA SER A 18 12.69 19.65 -7.99
C SER A 18 12.45 18.16 -7.68
N ARG A 19 13.49 17.33 -7.80
CA ARG A 19 13.44 15.91 -7.45
C ARG A 19 13.21 15.69 -5.96
N GLN A 20 13.94 16.38 -5.09
CA GLN A 20 13.75 16.26 -3.65
C GLN A 20 12.35 16.71 -3.24
N PHE A 21 11.86 17.81 -3.82
CA PHE A 21 10.50 18.27 -3.56
C PHE A 21 9.44 17.24 -4.00
N SER A 22 9.60 16.64 -5.20
CA SER A 22 8.70 15.57 -5.67
C SER A 22 8.68 14.39 -4.69
N ASN A 23 9.86 13.91 -4.26
CA ASN A 23 9.94 12.79 -3.33
C ASN A 23 9.26 13.09 -1.98
N ILE A 24 9.41 14.31 -1.46
CA ILE A 24 8.74 14.76 -0.24
C ILE A 24 7.23 14.80 -0.43
N GLN A 25 6.78 15.36 -1.56
CA GLN A 25 5.36 15.45 -1.90
C GLN A 25 4.73 14.06 -2.02
N ASP A 26 5.41 13.12 -2.69
CA ASP A 26 4.93 11.75 -2.88
C ASP A 26 4.84 11.01 -1.54
N GLY A 27 5.87 11.13 -0.70
CA GLY A 27 5.86 10.56 0.66
C GLY A 27 4.76 11.15 1.54
N TRP A 28 4.52 12.46 1.45
CA TRP A 28 3.45 13.12 2.18
C TRP A 28 2.06 12.65 1.71
N ASN A 29 1.84 12.55 0.40
CA ASN A 29 0.59 12.05 -0.17
C ASN A 29 0.32 10.60 0.26
N ALA A 30 1.32 9.74 0.18
CA ALA A 30 1.21 8.34 0.61
C ALA A 30 0.86 8.22 2.10
N ASN A 31 1.50 9.02 2.96
CA ASN A 31 1.18 9.05 4.39
C ASN A 31 -0.25 9.55 4.65
N GLN A 32 -0.67 10.60 3.95
CA GLN A 32 -2.02 11.15 4.08
C GLN A 32 -3.09 10.14 3.62
N GLU A 33 -2.83 9.41 2.54
CA GLU A 33 -3.69 8.34 2.06
C GLU A 33 -3.77 7.21 3.08
N LEU A 34 -2.63 6.76 3.64
CA LEU A 34 -2.58 5.74 4.68
C LEU A 34 -3.41 6.15 5.91
N GLN A 35 -3.21 7.37 6.43
CA GLN A 35 -3.99 7.86 7.57
C GLN A 35 -5.49 7.90 7.27
N THR A 36 -5.86 8.32 6.07
CA THR A 36 -7.26 8.35 5.63
C THR A 36 -7.84 6.94 5.59
N LYS A 37 -7.14 5.99 4.97
CA LYS A 37 -7.54 4.58 4.94
C LYS A 37 -7.68 4.01 6.34
N THR A 38 -6.69 4.20 7.22
CA THR A 38 -6.77 3.74 8.62
C THR A 38 -7.96 4.31 9.37
N SER A 39 -8.27 5.60 9.21
CA SER A 39 -9.44 6.22 9.83
C SER A 39 -10.75 5.58 9.33
N TRP A 40 -10.83 5.26 8.05
CA TRP A 40 -11.98 4.57 7.47
C TRP A 40 -12.08 3.12 7.93
N GLU A 41 -10.97 2.41 8.10
CA GLU A 41 -10.95 1.08 8.70
C GLU A 41 -11.45 1.07 10.14
N GLN A 42 -10.99 2.02 10.96
CA GLN A 42 -11.47 2.17 12.33
C GLN A 42 -12.98 2.45 12.37
N THR A 43 -13.44 3.30 11.46
CA THR A 43 -14.88 3.61 11.31
C THR A 43 -15.67 2.37 10.89
N ARG A 44 -15.13 1.57 9.97
CA ARG A 44 -15.71 0.29 9.53
C ARG A 44 -15.86 -0.70 10.68
N MET A 45 -14.85 -0.81 11.53
CA MET A 45 -14.91 -1.66 12.73
C MET A 45 -15.95 -1.17 13.73
N LEU A 46 -16.06 0.14 13.93
CA LEU A 46 -17.08 0.73 14.79
C LEU A 46 -18.49 0.49 14.24
N TYR A 47 -18.69 0.73 12.95
CA TYR A 47 -19.96 0.48 12.25
C TYR A 47 -20.40 -0.98 12.39
N ASP A 48 -19.48 -1.91 12.19
CA ASP A 48 -19.73 -3.34 12.34
C ASP A 48 -20.15 -3.69 13.78
N ALA A 49 -19.46 -3.17 14.80
CA ALA A 49 -19.83 -3.38 16.20
C ALA A 49 -21.25 -2.89 16.52
N VAL A 50 -21.68 -1.77 15.93
CA VAL A 50 -23.01 -1.18 16.15
C VAL A 50 -24.11 -1.94 15.41
N ILE A 51 -23.86 -2.40 14.18
CA ILE A 51 -24.90 -2.97 13.31
C ILE A 51 -25.05 -4.49 13.45
N ARG A 52 -24.01 -5.19 13.90
CA ARG A 52 -24.03 -6.64 14.14
C ARG A 52 -25.23 -7.17 14.96
N PRO A 53 -25.72 -6.51 16.03
CA PRO A 53 -26.93 -6.98 16.73
C PRO A 53 -28.22 -6.84 15.91
N HIS A 54 -28.24 -5.97 14.89
CA HIS A 54 -29.41 -5.67 14.08
C HIS A 54 -29.42 -6.41 12.73
N LEU A 55 -28.33 -7.10 12.39
CA LEU A 55 -28.22 -7.92 11.18
C LEU A 55 -28.95 -9.25 11.33
N LYS A 56 -29.78 -9.60 10.34
CA LYS A 56 -30.40 -10.92 10.22
C LYS A 56 -29.34 -11.99 9.92
N ASP A 57 -28.42 -11.69 9.00
CA ASP A 57 -27.31 -12.55 8.62
C ASP A 57 -26.03 -12.08 9.31
N LYS A 58 -25.56 -12.84 10.30
CA LYS A 58 -24.37 -12.51 11.09
C LYS A 58 -23.06 -12.98 10.47
N ASN A 59 -23.12 -13.68 9.34
CA ASN A 59 -21.95 -14.24 8.66
C ASN A 59 -21.28 -13.25 7.68
N LYS A 60 -21.88 -12.08 7.44
CA LYS A 60 -21.30 -11.07 6.55
C LYS A 60 -20.09 -10.41 7.20
N SER A 61 -19.01 -10.27 6.45
CA SER A 61 -17.81 -9.56 6.91
C SER A 61 -18.05 -8.05 6.95
N ALA A 62 -17.29 -7.33 7.77
CA ALA A 62 -17.33 -5.86 7.81
C ALA A 62 -17.01 -5.24 6.43
N ARG A 63 -16.17 -5.91 5.63
CA ARG A 63 -15.84 -5.48 4.25
C ARG A 63 -17.02 -5.61 3.29
N ASP A 64 -17.84 -6.65 3.44
CA ASP A 64 -19.05 -6.84 2.62
C ASP A 64 -20.14 -5.82 2.97
N LEU A 65 -20.17 -5.39 4.24
CA LEU A 65 -21.15 -4.43 4.74
C LEU A 65 -20.79 -2.99 4.38
N LEU A 66 -19.50 -2.67 4.33
CA LEU A 66 -18.97 -1.34 4.02
C LEU A 66 -17.76 -1.47 3.07
N PRO A 67 -18.01 -1.63 1.76
CA PRO A 67 -16.95 -1.78 0.77
C PRO A 67 -16.25 -0.45 0.51
N PHE A 68 -14.92 -0.47 0.46
CA PHE A 68 -14.10 0.69 0.12
C PHE A 68 -13.38 0.49 -1.23
N PRO A 69 -13.05 1.59 -1.93
CA PRO A 69 -12.44 1.50 -3.27
C PRO A 69 -11.07 0.80 -3.27
N TRP A 70 -10.39 0.71 -2.12
CA TRP A 70 -9.11 0.01 -2.00
C TRP A 70 -9.22 -1.46 -1.63
N ASP A 71 -10.43 -1.98 -1.36
CA ASP A 71 -10.62 -3.42 -1.14
C ASP A 71 -10.59 -4.21 -2.48
N ASP A 72 -10.90 -3.55 -3.59
CA ASP A 72 -10.95 -4.15 -4.94
C ASP A 72 -9.56 -4.41 -5.55
N HIS A 73 -8.51 -3.78 -5.01
CA HIS A 73 -7.14 -3.91 -5.54
C HIS A 73 -6.47 -5.26 -5.24
N GLY A 74 -7.16 -6.18 -4.55
CA GLY A 74 -6.70 -7.55 -4.29
C GLY A 74 -7.60 -8.66 -4.83
N LEU A 75 -8.67 -8.32 -5.57
CA LEU A 75 -9.62 -9.29 -6.11
C LEU A 75 -9.75 -9.10 -7.62
N GLN A 76 -8.92 -9.79 -8.39
CA GLN A 76 -9.24 -10.06 -9.79
C GLN A 76 -10.19 -11.25 -9.82
N ILE A 77 -11.45 -11.01 -10.20
CA ILE A 77 -12.36 -12.10 -10.58
C ILE A 77 -11.99 -12.50 -12.02
N CYS A 78 -11.10 -13.46 -12.13
CA CYS A 78 -10.95 -14.29 -13.32
C CYS A 78 -11.64 -15.62 -13.01
N ASP A 79 -12.75 -15.90 -13.71
CA ASP A 79 -13.48 -17.17 -13.70
C ASP A 79 -13.91 -17.73 -12.33
N ASN A 80 -14.98 -17.19 -11.74
CA ASN A 80 -15.80 -17.79 -10.66
C ASN A 80 -15.09 -18.34 -9.39
N GLU A 81 -13.79 -18.14 -9.23
CA GLU A 81 -13.04 -18.51 -8.04
C GLU A 81 -12.32 -17.27 -7.49
N VAL A 82 -12.47 -17.06 -6.18
CA VAL A 82 -11.79 -15.98 -5.47
C VAL A 82 -10.32 -16.38 -5.29
N GLN A 83 -9.41 -15.77 -6.06
CA GLN A 83 -7.99 -15.87 -5.75
C GLN A 83 -7.62 -14.81 -4.73
N ILE A 84 -7.18 -15.27 -3.55
CA ILE A 84 -6.54 -14.44 -2.54
C ILE A 84 -5.13 -14.15 -3.07
N CYS A 85 -4.90 -12.95 -3.59
CA CYS A 85 -3.54 -12.45 -3.77
C CYS A 85 -3.08 -11.94 -2.41
N ASP A 86 -2.59 -12.84 -1.57
CA ASP A 86 -1.72 -12.43 -0.49
C ASP A 86 -0.57 -11.66 -1.15
N ASN A 87 -0.34 -10.41 -0.74
CA ASN A 87 0.98 -9.83 -0.91
C ASN A 87 1.89 -10.74 -0.10
N GLU A 88 2.48 -11.75 -0.75
CA GLU A 88 3.60 -12.50 -0.20
C GLU A 88 4.64 -11.44 0.13
N GLU A 89 4.73 -11.08 1.41
CA GLU A 89 5.96 -10.55 1.97
C GLU A 89 6.99 -11.65 1.71
N LEU A 90 7.66 -11.58 0.55
CA LEU A 90 8.72 -12.50 0.18
C LEU A 90 9.64 -12.61 1.39
N SER A 91 9.78 -13.83 1.88
CA SER A 91 10.61 -14.09 3.04
C SER A 91 12.01 -13.56 2.74
N PHE A 92 12.72 -13.12 3.79
CA PHE A 92 14.11 -12.69 3.65
C PHE A 92 14.96 -13.73 2.89
N GLU A 93 14.62 -15.00 3.05
CA GLU A 93 15.24 -16.15 2.37
C GLU A 93 15.06 -16.12 0.84
N ASP A 94 13.87 -15.74 0.36
CA ASP A 94 13.57 -15.64 -1.08
C ASP A 94 14.31 -14.47 -1.72
N MET A 95 14.47 -13.38 -0.95
CA MET A 95 15.24 -12.22 -1.38
C MET A 95 16.73 -12.57 -1.50
N GLU A 96 17.28 -13.29 -0.52
CA GLU A 96 18.68 -13.74 -0.53
C GLU A 96 18.96 -14.70 -1.71
N ALA A 97 18.01 -15.59 -2.04
CA ALA A 97 18.11 -16.47 -3.19
C ALA A 97 18.19 -15.68 -4.50
N ARG A 98 17.35 -14.65 -4.66
CA ARG A 98 17.35 -13.79 -5.84
C ARG A 98 18.65 -13.00 -6.02
N TRP A 99 19.21 -12.46 -4.93
CA TRP A 99 20.49 -11.73 -5.00
C TRP A 99 21.66 -12.65 -5.36
N LYS A 100 21.71 -13.88 -4.82
CA LYS A 100 22.72 -14.88 -5.20
C LYS A 100 22.65 -15.25 -6.68
N GLU A 101 21.44 -15.27 -7.25
CA GLU A 101 21.22 -15.57 -8.66
C GLU A 101 21.69 -14.42 -9.56
N ILE A 102 21.43 -13.16 -9.17
CA ILE A 102 21.93 -11.97 -9.85
C ILE A 102 23.46 -11.93 -9.83
N ASP A 103 24.10 -12.17 -8.68
CA ASP A 103 25.56 -12.18 -8.56
C ASP A 103 26.20 -13.25 -9.44
N LYS A 104 25.53 -14.41 -9.59
CA LYS A 104 25.97 -15.46 -10.49
C LYS A 104 25.91 -15.03 -11.96
N MET A 105 24.81 -14.39 -12.37
CA MET A 105 24.69 -13.87 -13.74
C MET A 105 25.75 -12.81 -14.06
N VAL A 106 26.02 -11.90 -13.12
CA VAL A 106 27.07 -10.88 -13.27
C VAL A 106 28.46 -11.51 -13.40
N SER A 107 28.74 -12.58 -12.64
CA SER A 107 30.01 -13.30 -12.71
C SER A 107 30.24 -14.05 -14.03
N GLU A 108 29.16 -14.47 -14.69
CA GLU A 108 29.20 -15.14 -16.00
C GLU A 108 29.37 -14.15 -17.14
N GLU A 109 28.85 -12.92 -17.00
CA GLU A 109 29.03 -11.81 -17.96
C GLU A 109 30.46 -11.23 -17.94
N ASP A 110 31.11 -11.15 -16.77
CA ASP A 110 32.49 -10.64 -16.63
C ASP A 110 33.57 -11.65 -17.08
N CYS A 111 33.23 -12.93 -17.24
CA CYS A 111 34.15 -13.98 -17.69
C CYS A 111 34.20 -14.11 -19.24
N GLY A 112 33.36 -13.36 -19.96
CA GLY A 112 33.20 -13.43 -21.40
C GLY A 112 33.84 -12.28 -22.21
N ALA A 113 34.63 -11.40 -21.58
CA ALA A 113 35.31 -10.27 -22.23
C ALA A 113 36.84 -10.45 -22.31
#